data_AF-A0A8S3YFF8-F1
#
_entry.id   AF-A0A8S3YFF8-F1
#
_cell.length_a   1.000
_cell.length_b   1.000
_cell.length_c   1.000
_cell.angle_alpha   90.00
_cell.angle_beta   90.00
_cell.angle_gamma   90.00
#
_symmetry.space_group_name_H-M   'P 1'
#
loop_
_entity.id
_entity.type
_entity.pdbx_description
1 polymer ?
#
loop_
_entity_poly.entity_id
_entity_poly.type
_entity_poly.pdbx_seq_one_letter_code
_entity_poly.pdbx_strand_id
1 'polypeptide(L)'
;MTTSLPASSGRKKPFIIHKQAREMARNVLQMCVEEKKENKFAFPVNNALDRAARYTGLTKRTLSRIQTEAKNGPLHSPSKKREIV
;
A
#
# COMPACT_ATOMS: atom_id res chain seq x y z
N MET A 1 22.04 37.32 -23.76
CA MET A 1 22.16 35.98 -24.35
C MET A 1 21.49 35.00 -23.40
N THR A 2 20.30 34.52 -23.75
CA THR A 2 19.48 33.61 -22.93
C THR A 2 19.74 32.17 -23.35
N THR A 3 20.34 31.36 -22.49
CA THR A 3 20.48 29.91 -22.71
C THR A 3 19.26 29.20 -22.17
N SER A 4 18.42 28.70 -23.07
CA SER A 4 17.32 27.80 -22.76
C SER A 4 17.85 26.41 -22.42
N LEU A 5 17.53 25.90 -21.23
CA LEU A 5 17.73 24.50 -20.87
C LEU A 5 16.73 23.63 -21.64
N PRO A 6 17.12 22.46 -22.18
CA PRO A 6 16.19 21.57 -22.84
C PRO A 6 15.27 20.89 -21.83
N ALA A 7 13.96 21.07 -22.00
CA ALA A 7 12.95 20.32 -21.26
C ALA A 7 12.99 18.85 -21.68
N SER A 8 13.50 17.99 -20.79
CA SER A 8 13.41 16.53 -20.90
C SER A 8 11.94 16.11 -20.81
N SER A 9 11.27 16.06 -21.96
CA SER A 9 9.90 15.54 -22.10
C SER A 9 9.90 14.01 -22.24
N GLY A 10 10.55 13.33 -21.30
CA GLY A 10 10.35 11.89 -21.13
C GLY A 10 8.90 11.65 -20.71
N ARG A 11 8.07 11.09 -21.60
CA ARG A 11 6.71 10.66 -21.23
C ARG A 11 6.82 9.69 -20.05
N LYS A 12 6.40 10.13 -18.87
CA LYS A 12 6.37 9.27 -17.67
C LYS A 12 5.53 8.05 -18.02
N LYS A 13 6.13 6.85 -17.92
CA LYS A 13 5.40 5.60 -18.14
C LYS A 13 4.18 5.59 -17.20
N PRO A 14 3.00 5.15 -17.67
CA PRO A 14 1.82 5.08 -16.81
C PRO A 14 2.13 4.16 -15.63
N PHE A 15 1.85 4.64 -14.41
CA PHE A 15 2.02 3.84 -13.20
C PHE A 15 0.94 2.74 -13.19
N ILE A 16 1.37 1.48 -13.27
CA ILE A 16 0.47 0.34 -13.28
C ILE A 16 0.23 -0.13 -11.85
N ILE A 17 -0.99 0.05 -11.36
CA ILE A 17 -1.44 -0.57 -10.12
C ILE A 17 -1.85 -2.01 -10.45
N HIS A 18 -1.23 -2.99 -9.80
CA HIS A 18 -1.60 -4.39 -10.03
C HIS A 18 -3.00 -4.72 -9.50
N LYS A 19 -3.62 -5.78 -10.06
CA LYS A 19 -5.00 -6.21 -9.70
C LYS A 19 -5.19 -6.36 -8.19
N GLN A 20 -4.26 -7.04 -7.51
CA GLN A 20 -4.34 -7.24 -6.06
C GLN A 20 -4.35 -5.93 -5.26
N ALA A 21 -3.53 -4.95 -5.65
CA ALA A 21 -3.51 -3.64 -5.00
C ALA A 21 -4.83 -2.88 -5.24
N ARG A 22 -5.44 -3.01 -6.42
CA ARG A 22 -6.77 -2.46 -6.69
C ARG A 22 -7.86 -3.11 -5.84
N GLU A 23 -7.81 -4.43 -5.66
CA GLU A 23 -8.76 -5.17 -4.81
C GLU A 23 -8.63 -4.76 -3.34
N MET A 24 -7.40 -4.67 -2.83
CA MET A 24 -7.14 -4.16 -1.48
C MET A 24 -7.72 -2.74 -1.29
N ALA A 25 -7.45 -1.83 -2.23
CA ALA A 25 -7.96 -0.46 -2.15
C ALA A 25 -9.50 -0.41 -2.17
N ARG A 26 -10.14 -1.24 -3.01
CA ARG A 26 -11.60 -1.36 -3.04
C ARG A 26 -12.17 -1.82 -1.70
N ASN A 27 -11.58 -2.85 -1.09
CA ASN A 27 -12.04 -3.38 0.19
C ASN A 27 -11.89 -2.35 1.32
N VAL A 28 -10.75 -1.66 1.38
CA VAL A 28 -10.52 -0.58 2.35
C VAL A 28 -11.58 0.52 2.19
N LEU A 29 -11.82 0.99 0.97
CA LEU A 29 -12.83 2.03 0.70
C LEU A 29 -14.22 1.59 1.12
N GLN A 30 -14.60 0.34 0.84
CA GLN A 30 -15.87 -0.22 1.25
C GLN A 30 -16.03 -0.19 2.78
N MET A 31 -15.03 -0.68 3.52
CA MET A 31 -15.04 -0.64 4.98
C MET A 31 -15.16 0.79 5.51
N CYS A 32 -14.44 1.75 4.95
CA CYS A 32 -14.54 3.15 5.36
C CYS A 32 -15.94 3.76 5.11
N VAL A 33 -16.60 3.37 4.02
CA VAL A 33 -17.98 3.79 3.74
C VAL A 33 -18.96 3.17 4.73
N GLU A 34 -18.79 1.90 5.07
CA GLU A 34 -19.61 1.20 6.08
C GLU A 34 -19.44 1.85 7.47
N GLU A 35 -18.21 2.13 7.89
CA GLU A 35 -17.93 2.80 9.17
C GLU A 35 -18.54 4.21 9.23
N LYS A 36 -18.48 4.95 8.12
CA LYS A 36 -19.13 6.27 8.03
C LYS A 36 -20.65 6.18 8.14
N LYS A 37 -21.26 5.13 7.57
CA LYS A 37 -22.71 4.92 7.66
C LYS A 37 -23.15 4.55 9.07
N GLU A 38 -22.37 3.71 9.74
CA GLU A 38 -22.71 3.20 11.07
C GLU A 38 -22.22 4.11 12.22
N ASN A 39 -21.44 5.16 11.92
CA ASN A 39 -20.77 6.04 12.89
C ASN A 39 -20.00 5.28 13.98
N LYS A 40 -19.48 4.10 13.65
CA LYS A 40 -18.68 3.26 14.54
C LYS A 40 -17.59 2.57 13.73
N PHE A 41 -16.49 2.25 14.39
CA PHE A 41 -15.47 1.39 13.78
C PHE A 41 -15.99 -0.05 13.70
N ALA A 42 -15.78 -0.70 12.56
CA ALA A 42 -16.13 -2.11 12.36
C ALA A 42 -15.28 -3.02 13.26
N PHE A 43 -14.10 -2.57 13.69
CA PHE A 43 -13.19 -3.29 14.58
C PHE A 43 -12.61 -2.38 15.67
N PRO A 44 -12.26 -2.92 16.86
CA PRO A 44 -11.63 -2.16 17.93
C PRO A 44 -10.32 -1.50 17.47
N VAL A 45 -10.13 -0.25 17.87
CA VAL A 45 -8.93 0.54 17.52
C VAL A 45 -7.64 -0.11 18.04
N ASN A 46 -7.73 -0.85 19.14
CA ASN A 46 -6.58 -1.44 19.83
C ASN A 46 -5.92 -2.60 19.07
N ASN A 47 -6.60 -3.22 18.10
CA ASN A 47 -6.09 -4.37 17.35
C ASN A 47 -5.81 -4.01 15.89
N ALA A 48 -4.75 -3.23 15.65
CA ALA A 48 -4.39 -2.72 14.33
C ALA A 48 -4.19 -3.81 13.26
N LEU A 49 -3.55 -4.94 13.61
CA LEU A 49 -3.32 -6.05 12.68
C LEU A 49 -4.62 -6.72 12.23
N ASP A 50 -5.58 -6.88 13.15
CA ASP A 50 -6.86 -7.53 12.86
C ASP A 50 -7.72 -6.64 11.96
N ARG A 51 -7.72 -5.35 12.25
CA ARG A 51 -8.39 -4.34 11.45
C ARG A 51 -7.79 -4.26 10.04
N ALA A 52 -6.46 -4.20 9.93
CA ALA A 52 -5.78 -4.21 8.65
C ALA A 52 -6.03 -5.50 7.85
N ALA A 53 -6.06 -6.67 8.51
CA ALA A 53 -6.37 -7.94 7.85
C ALA A 53 -7.77 -7.94 7.22
N ARG A 54 -8.75 -7.39 7.94
CA ARG A 54 -10.12 -7.27 7.46
C ARG A 54 -10.25 -6.27 6.32
N TYR A 55 -9.61 -5.11 6.42
CA TYR A 55 -9.72 -4.08 5.40
C TYR A 55 -9.00 -4.43 4.10
N THR A 56 -7.83 -5.06 4.22
CA THR A 56 -7.00 -5.40 3.05
C THR A 56 -7.32 -6.79 2.48
N GLY A 57 -7.96 -7.66 3.26
CA GLY A 57 -8.14 -9.08 2.91
C GLY A 57 -6.86 -9.91 3.01
N LEU A 58 -5.77 -9.35 3.55
CA LEU A 58 -4.50 -10.07 3.73
C LEU A 58 -4.47 -10.82 5.06
N THR A 59 -3.64 -11.87 5.14
CA THR A 59 -3.45 -12.60 6.40
C THR A 59 -2.67 -11.76 7.41
N LYS A 60 -2.93 -11.99 8.72
CA LYS A 60 -2.17 -11.36 9.80
C LYS A 60 -0.67 -11.63 9.68
N ARG A 61 -0.28 -12.82 9.20
CA ARG A 61 1.12 -13.19 8.96
C ARG A 61 1.76 -12.32 7.89
N THR A 62 1.07 -12.10 6.77
CA THR A 62 1.54 -11.22 5.69
C THR A 62 1.73 -9.80 6.20
N LEU A 63 0.76 -9.27 6.95
CA LEU A 63 0.82 -7.92 7.50
C LEU A 63 1.90 -7.76 8.57
N SER A 64 2.08 -8.75 9.44
CA SER A 64 3.17 -8.77 10.42
C SER A 64 4.54 -8.80 9.74
N ARG A 65 4.68 -9.58 8.67
CA ARG A 65 5.90 -9.57 7.84
C ARG A 65 6.15 -8.19 7.20
N ILE A 66 5.13 -7.57 6.61
CA ILE A 66 5.25 -6.21 6.06
C ILE A 66 5.64 -5.21 7.14
N GLN A 67 5.04 -5.30 8.34
CA GLN A 67 5.34 -4.42 9.45
C GLN A 67 6.79 -4.55 9.93
N THR A 68 7.34 -5.77 9.94
CA THR A 68 8.75 -6.00 10.29
C THR A 68 9.70 -5.56 9.17
N GLU A 69 9.36 -5.83 7.91
CA GLU A 69 10.16 -5.37 6.75
C GLU A 69 10.24 -3.84 6.69
N ALA A 70 9.13 -3.14 6.95
CA ALA A 70 9.09 -1.67 6.96
C ALA A 70 9.97 -1.03 8.06
N LYS A 71 10.17 -1.71 9.19
CA LYS A 71 11.09 -1.23 10.25
C LYS A 71 12.55 -1.28 9.80
N ASN A 72 12.87 -2.18 8.88
CA ASN A 72 14.23 -2.42 8.39
C ASN A 72 14.54 -1.63 7.10
N GLY A 73 13.66 -0.71 6.70
CA GLY A 73 13.85 0.15 5.52
C GLY A 73 12.70 0.07 4.51
N PRO A 74 12.90 0.57 3.29
CA PRO A 74 11.87 0.54 2.25
C PRO A 74 11.47 -0.89 1.91
N LEU A 75 10.15 -1.11 1.77
CA LEU A 75 9.58 -2.39 1.39
C LEU A 75 10.19 -2.85 0.06
N HIS A 76 10.75 -4.06 0.08
CA HIS A 76 11.32 -4.64 -1.13
C HIS A 76 10.21 -5.08 -2.08
N SER A 77 10.38 -4.78 -3.37
CA SER A 77 9.55 -5.40 -4.38
C SER A 77 9.91 -6.88 -4.49
N PRO A 78 8.92 -7.79 -4.58
CA PRO A 78 9.18 -9.23 -4.64
C PRO A 78 10.07 -9.64 -5.83
N SER A 79 10.14 -8.83 -6.89
CA SER A 79 10.97 -9.11 -8.07
C SER A 79 12.44 -8.69 -7.94
N LYS A 80 12.84 -7.98 -6.89
CA LYS A 80 14.23 -7.54 -6.71
C LYS A 80 15.00 -8.61 -5.93
N LYS A 81 15.98 -9.26 -6.58
CA LYS A 81 16.90 -10.20 -5.92
C LYS A 81 17.55 -9.50 -4.72
N ARG A 82 17.57 -10.18 -3.57
CA ARG A 82 18.38 -9.75 -2.43
C ARG A 82 19.83 -10.01 -2.77
N GLU A 83 20.63 -8.96 -2.89
CA GLU A 83 22.09 -9.11 -2.80
C GLU A 83 22.39 -9.40 -1.34
N ILE A 84 22.86 -10.62 -1.08
CA ILE A 84 23.35 -11.02 0.24
C ILE A 84 24.76 -10.44 0.29
N VAL A 85 24.96 -9.40 1.10
CA VAL A 85 26.28 -8.87 1.47
C VAL A 85 26.73 -9.57 2.73
#